data_AF-A0A0K1P7C8-F1
#
_entry.id   AF-A0A0K1P7C8-F1
#
_cell.length_a   1.000
_cell.length_b   1.000
_cell.length_c   1.000
_cell.angle_alpha   90.00
_cell.angle_beta   90.00
_cell.angle_gamma   90.00
#
_symmetry.space_group_name_H-M   'P 1'
#
loop_
_entity.id
_entity.type
_entity.pdbx_description
1 polymer ?
#
loop_
_entity_poly.entity_id
_entity_poly.type
_entity_poly.pdbx_seq_one_letter_code
_entity_poly.pdbx_strand_id
1 'polypeptide(L)'
;MTLVDGKTYADVVGYLTDAKKTRILKNDSDISLKNEKPLEVSENKISVDYDDLDTKKFDMEEVFKVGKLTSSWVEPSNDDSENYLGSLRKYFNEIKDLNPKLNSQEGDVLNITAYYFTVKGAKDSSSFDLRVISVDLSFNNKEKKHVKTPVVKNEYIKEIKLS
;
A
#
# COMPACT_ATOMS: atom_id res chain seq x y z
N MET A 1 11.36 -9.45 -3.25
CA MET A 1 10.20 -10.37 -3.34
C MET A 1 10.22 -11.12 -4.67
N THR A 2 9.77 -12.36 -4.66
CA THR A 2 9.76 -13.32 -5.77
C THR A 2 8.34 -13.77 -6.03
N LEU A 3 7.99 -13.99 -7.30
CA LEU A 3 6.67 -14.47 -7.67
C LEU A 3 6.49 -15.93 -7.23
N VAL A 4 5.28 -16.27 -6.80
CA VAL A 4 4.86 -17.67 -6.64
C VAL A 4 4.89 -18.38 -7.99
N ASP A 5 5.20 -19.67 -7.99
CA ASP A 5 5.22 -20.50 -9.20
C ASP A 5 3.93 -20.34 -10.03
N GLY A 6 4.10 -20.14 -11.34
CA GLY A 6 3.00 -19.92 -12.27
C GLY A 6 2.41 -18.50 -12.28
N LYS A 7 2.88 -17.58 -11.43
CA LYS A 7 2.54 -16.15 -11.51
C LYS A 7 3.50 -15.37 -12.38
N THR A 8 2.99 -14.34 -13.03
CA THR A 8 3.70 -13.46 -13.96
C THR A 8 3.57 -12.00 -13.56
N TYR A 9 4.38 -11.11 -14.16
CA TYR A 9 4.18 -9.66 -14.01
C TYR A 9 2.84 -9.21 -14.59
N ALA A 10 2.37 -9.83 -15.68
CA ALA A 10 1.06 -9.55 -16.25
C ALA A 10 -0.07 -9.83 -15.25
N ASP A 11 0.05 -10.87 -14.42
CA ASP A 11 -0.94 -11.13 -13.37
C ASP A 11 -0.94 -10.00 -12.31
N VAL A 12 0.24 -9.57 -11.87
CA VAL A 12 0.40 -8.48 -10.88
C VAL A 12 -0.17 -7.17 -11.44
N VAL A 13 0.20 -6.82 -12.66
CA VAL A 13 -0.32 -5.64 -13.37
C VAL A 13 -1.84 -5.74 -13.50
N GLY A 14 -2.36 -6.88 -13.96
CA GLY A 14 -3.80 -7.11 -14.10
C GLY A 14 -4.57 -6.95 -12.78
N TYR A 15 -3.98 -7.35 -11.64
CA TYR A 15 -4.57 -7.09 -10.32
C TYR A 15 -4.60 -5.59 -9.98
N LEU A 16 -3.47 -4.91 -10.19
CA LEU A 16 -3.31 -3.50 -9.83
C LEU A 16 -4.11 -2.56 -10.73
N THR A 17 -4.34 -2.93 -12.00
CA THR A 17 -5.16 -2.15 -12.97
C THR A 17 -6.67 -2.40 -12.82
N ASP A 18 -7.09 -3.42 -12.06
CA ASP A 18 -8.50 -3.75 -11.88
C ASP A 18 -9.14 -2.84 -10.81
N ALA A 19 -9.96 -1.89 -11.25
CA ALA A 19 -10.67 -0.94 -10.39
C ALA A 19 -11.60 -1.59 -9.35
N LYS A 20 -11.99 -2.86 -9.54
CA LYS A 20 -12.78 -3.61 -8.55
C LYS A 20 -11.91 -4.21 -7.45
N LYS A 21 -10.60 -4.35 -7.68
CA LYS A 21 -9.64 -5.00 -6.77
C LYS A 21 -8.67 -4.05 -6.11
N THR A 22 -8.40 -2.89 -6.70
CA THR A 22 -7.34 -2.00 -6.24
C THR A 22 -7.68 -0.55 -6.49
N ARG A 23 -7.24 0.31 -5.57
CA ARG A 23 -7.12 1.76 -5.71
C ARG A 23 -5.73 2.19 -5.30
N ILE A 24 -5.24 3.30 -5.87
CA ILE A 24 -3.94 3.86 -5.50
C ILE A 24 -4.09 5.32 -5.09
N LEU A 25 -3.72 5.60 -3.84
CA LEU A 25 -3.76 6.94 -3.26
C LEU A 25 -2.48 7.71 -3.58
N LYS A 26 -2.64 8.95 -4.09
CA LYS A 26 -1.58 9.88 -4.50
C LYS A 26 -1.85 11.27 -3.93
N ASN A 27 -0.84 12.15 -3.87
CA ASN A 27 -1.00 13.51 -3.31
C ASN A 27 -2.07 14.37 -4.01
N ASP A 28 -2.27 14.17 -5.31
CA ASP A 28 -3.25 14.93 -6.10
C ASP A 28 -4.61 14.23 -6.19
N SER A 29 -4.78 13.10 -5.48
CA SER A 29 -6.08 12.48 -5.31
C SER A 29 -6.92 13.37 -4.42
N ASP A 30 -7.91 14.05 -5.00
CA ASP A 30 -9.04 14.54 -4.22
C ASP A 30 -9.67 13.32 -3.52
N ILE A 31 -9.71 13.37 -2.19
CA ILE A 31 -10.10 12.28 -1.29
C ILE A 31 -11.59 12.03 -1.36
N SER A 32 -12.32 12.86 -2.11
CA SER A 32 -13.59 12.41 -2.64
C SER A 32 -13.34 11.07 -3.35
N LEU A 33 -13.88 9.98 -2.78
CA LEU A 33 -13.77 8.56 -3.20
C LEU A 33 -14.09 8.29 -4.70
N LYS A 34 -14.40 9.34 -5.47
CA LYS A 34 -14.68 9.37 -6.90
C LYS A 34 -13.42 9.47 -7.76
N ASN A 35 -12.29 9.91 -7.22
CA ASN A 35 -11.07 10.18 -8.01
C ASN A 35 -9.91 9.19 -7.77
N GLU A 36 -10.06 8.24 -6.84
CA GLU A 36 -9.09 7.17 -6.67
C GLU A 36 -9.22 6.15 -7.79
N LYS A 37 -8.13 5.99 -8.53
CA LYS A 37 -8.03 5.09 -9.67
C LYS A 37 -7.10 3.92 -9.35
N PRO A 38 -7.25 2.77 -10.03
CA PRO A 38 -6.27 1.70 -9.99
C PRO A 38 -4.94 2.17 -10.63
N LEU A 39 -3.99 1.24 -10.80
CA LEU A 39 -2.81 1.48 -11.63
C LEU A 39 -3.25 1.88 -13.06
N GLU A 40 -2.79 3.02 -13.54
CA GLU A 40 -3.10 3.52 -14.88
C GLU A 40 -1.94 3.18 -15.83
N VAL A 41 -2.20 2.30 -16.80
CA VAL A 41 -1.24 1.84 -17.81
C VAL A 41 -1.79 2.11 -19.21
N SER A 42 -0.96 2.60 -20.11
CA SER A 42 -1.26 2.80 -21.53
C SER A 42 -0.05 2.38 -22.35
N GLU A 43 -0.25 1.59 -23.40
CA GLU A 43 0.83 1.14 -24.31
C GLU A 43 2.05 0.54 -23.57
N ASN A 44 1.78 -0.31 -22.55
CA ASN A 44 2.80 -0.92 -21.69
C ASN A 44 3.69 0.09 -20.94
N LYS A 45 3.15 1.28 -20.66
CA LYS A 45 3.80 2.33 -19.87
C LYS A 45 2.87 2.86 -18.79
N ILE A 46 3.44 3.38 -17.71
CA ILE A 46 2.67 4.06 -16.66
C ILE A 46 2.08 5.36 -17.23
N SER A 47 0.78 5.59 -17.08
CA SER A 47 0.10 6.76 -17.66
C SER A 47 0.24 8.04 -16.81
N VAL A 48 0.63 7.90 -15.55
CA VAL A 48 0.67 8.96 -14.53
C VAL A 48 1.84 8.74 -13.58
N ASP A 49 2.29 9.78 -12.89
CA ASP A 49 3.28 9.62 -11.83
C ASP A 49 2.64 9.00 -10.58
N TYR A 50 3.42 8.12 -9.94
CA TYR A 50 3.16 7.54 -8.62
C TYR A 50 4.28 7.99 -7.69
N ASP A 51 4.09 9.14 -7.07
CA ASP A 51 5.09 9.83 -6.26
C ASP A 51 4.96 9.59 -4.75
N ASP A 52 5.86 10.23 -4.00
CA ASP A 52 5.87 10.24 -2.55
C ASP A 52 4.54 10.77 -2.02
N LEU A 53 3.95 10.08 -1.05
CA LEU A 53 2.66 10.40 -0.46
C LEU A 53 2.85 10.97 0.94
N ASP A 54 2.07 11.96 1.36
CA ASP A 54 2.00 12.37 2.77
C ASP A 54 0.58 12.19 3.29
N THR A 55 0.32 11.07 3.99
CA THR A 55 -1.03 10.73 4.46
C THR A 55 -1.60 11.72 5.48
N LYS A 56 -0.78 12.60 6.05
CA LYS A 56 -1.26 13.68 6.93
C LYS A 56 -1.98 14.80 6.20
N LYS A 57 -1.81 14.91 4.88
CA LYS A 57 -2.54 15.86 4.04
C LYS A 57 -3.96 15.40 3.74
N PHE A 58 -4.31 14.18 4.17
CA PHE A 58 -5.56 13.55 3.83
C PHE A 58 -6.60 13.68 4.95
N ASP A 59 -7.84 13.95 4.57
CA ASP A 59 -8.99 13.90 5.47
C ASP A 59 -9.42 12.45 5.70
N MET A 60 -8.63 11.74 6.50
CA MET A 60 -8.85 10.34 6.91
C MET A 60 -8.76 10.18 8.42
N GLU A 61 -9.22 9.05 8.95
CA GLU A 61 -9.09 8.77 10.38
C GLU A 61 -7.62 8.80 10.81
N GLU A 62 -7.36 9.32 12.02
CA GLU A 62 -6.01 9.53 12.53
C GLU A 62 -5.18 8.23 12.52
N VAL A 63 -5.80 7.06 12.73
CA VAL A 63 -5.13 5.75 12.71
C VAL A 63 -4.48 5.42 11.35
N PHE A 64 -4.97 6.00 10.25
CA PHE A 64 -4.43 5.80 8.90
C PHE A 64 -3.38 6.86 8.51
N LYS A 65 -3.16 7.90 9.33
CA LYS A 65 -2.19 8.98 9.05
C LYS A 65 -0.75 8.60 9.41
N VAL A 66 -0.22 7.61 8.70
CA VAL A 66 1.15 7.11 8.84
C VAL A 66 2.28 8.14 8.50
N GLY A 67 1.96 9.27 7.88
CA GLY A 67 2.93 10.31 7.50
C GLY A 67 3.45 10.18 6.07
N LYS A 68 4.73 10.56 5.88
CA LYS A 68 5.38 10.56 4.57
C LYS A 68 5.80 9.15 4.17
N LEU A 69 5.42 8.75 2.95
CA LEU A 69 5.81 7.53 2.26
C LEU A 69 6.61 7.92 1.01
N THR A 70 7.65 7.16 0.69
CA THR A 70 8.48 7.36 -0.53
C THR A 70 7.84 6.74 -1.79
N SER A 71 6.52 6.68 -1.82
CA SER A 71 5.70 5.97 -2.80
C SER A 71 4.21 6.25 -2.57
N SER A 72 3.38 5.95 -3.58
CA SER A 72 1.92 6.03 -3.52
C SER A 72 1.35 4.77 -2.86
N TRP A 73 0.28 4.91 -2.06
CA TRP A 73 -0.29 3.82 -1.27
C TRP A 73 -1.24 2.97 -2.12
N VAL A 74 -1.10 1.65 -2.10
CA VAL A 74 -2.02 0.70 -2.75
C VAL A 74 -3.07 0.20 -1.76
N GLU A 75 -4.34 0.48 -2.02
CA GLU A 75 -5.47 -0.02 -1.25
C GLU A 75 -6.16 -1.16 -2.01
N PRO A 76 -5.98 -2.42 -1.58
CA PRO A 76 -6.71 -3.53 -2.17
C PRO A 76 -8.18 -3.50 -1.70
N SER A 77 -9.10 -3.54 -2.66
CA SER A 77 -10.52 -3.78 -2.45
C SER A 77 -10.72 -5.27 -2.15
N ASN A 78 -10.74 -5.64 -0.87
CA ASN A 78 -10.85 -7.04 -0.44
C ASN A 78 -12.01 -7.23 0.54
N ASP A 79 -12.74 -8.35 0.41
CA ASP A 79 -13.69 -8.86 1.41
C ASP A 79 -13.01 -9.40 2.69
N ASP A 80 -11.69 -9.62 2.62
CA ASP A 80 -10.87 -10.16 3.70
C ASP A 80 -10.35 -8.99 4.57
N SER A 81 -11.19 -8.55 5.50
CA SER A 81 -11.01 -7.33 6.32
C SER A 81 -9.79 -7.34 7.24
N GLU A 82 -9.08 -8.45 7.34
CA GLU A 82 -7.99 -8.64 8.32
C GLU A 82 -6.60 -8.24 7.81
N ASN A 83 -6.41 -7.93 6.51
CA ASN A 83 -5.07 -7.67 5.98
C ASN A 83 -5.02 -6.61 4.85
N TYR A 84 -4.27 -5.54 5.10
CA TYR A 84 -4.06 -4.42 4.17
C TYR A 84 -3.25 -4.76 2.92
N LEU A 85 -2.62 -5.94 2.83
CA LEU A 85 -1.97 -6.44 1.62
C LEU A 85 -2.97 -7.12 0.64
N GLY A 86 -4.19 -7.40 1.10
CA GLY A 86 -5.24 -8.00 0.29
C GLY A 86 -4.83 -9.31 -0.40
N SER A 87 -5.46 -9.61 -1.54
CA SER A 87 -5.22 -10.85 -2.28
C SER A 87 -3.91 -10.81 -3.07
N LEU A 88 -3.35 -9.62 -3.30
CA LEU A 88 -2.09 -9.43 -4.00
C LEU A 88 -0.92 -10.12 -3.28
N ARG A 89 -0.98 -10.28 -1.95
CA ARG A 89 0.05 -11.02 -1.18
C ARG A 89 0.25 -12.45 -1.65
N LYS A 90 -0.79 -13.09 -2.22
CA LYS A 90 -0.75 -14.46 -2.74
C LYS A 90 0.13 -14.62 -3.99
N TYR A 91 0.61 -13.52 -4.56
CA TYR A 91 1.41 -13.53 -5.78
C TYR A 91 2.90 -13.64 -5.49
N PHE A 92 3.30 -13.47 -4.22
CA PHE A 92 4.70 -13.35 -3.82
C PHE A 92 5.03 -14.27 -2.65
N ASN A 93 6.16 -14.97 -2.71
CA ASN A 93 6.51 -16.01 -1.74
C ASN A 93 6.79 -15.46 -0.33
N GLU A 94 7.45 -14.31 -0.23
CA GLU A 94 7.96 -13.76 1.03
C GLU A 94 6.88 -13.09 1.88
N ILE A 95 5.75 -12.72 1.27
CA ILE A 95 4.75 -11.85 1.91
C ILE A 95 3.37 -12.50 2.04
N LYS A 96 3.18 -13.71 1.51
CA LYS A 96 1.90 -14.43 1.53
C LYS A 96 1.35 -14.65 2.95
N ASP A 97 2.25 -14.79 3.92
CA ASP A 97 1.97 -15.07 5.34
C ASP A 97 2.14 -13.84 6.23
N LEU A 98 2.49 -12.67 5.67
CA LEU A 98 2.58 -11.42 6.44
C LEU A 98 1.18 -10.96 6.84
N ASN A 99 0.98 -10.75 8.13
CA ASN A 99 -0.26 -10.24 8.71
C ASN A 99 0.04 -9.11 9.69
N PRO A 100 -0.91 -8.18 9.92
CA PRO A 100 -0.79 -7.20 10.99
C PRO A 100 -0.54 -7.90 12.34
N LYS A 101 0.36 -7.33 13.14
CA LYS A 101 0.76 -7.92 14.42
C LYS A 101 0.51 -6.93 15.56
N LEU A 102 -0.27 -7.34 16.56
CA LEU A 102 -0.29 -6.65 17.85
C LEU A 102 0.99 -7.02 18.61
N ASN A 103 1.88 -6.03 18.80
CA ASN A 103 3.16 -6.21 19.49
C ASN A 103 3.00 -6.12 21.02
N SER A 104 2.21 -5.14 21.49
CA SER A 104 1.86 -4.99 22.90
C SER A 104 0.60 -4.13 23.07
N GLN A 105 -0.02 -4.23 24.24
CA GLN A 105 -1.10 -3.36 24.68
C GLN A 105 -0.82 -2.90 26.12
N GLU A 106 -0.80 -1.60 26.33
CA GLU A 106 -0.56 -0.96 27.62
C GLU A 106 -1.74 -0.04 27.95
N GLY A 107 -2.72 -0.57 28.69
CA GLY A 107 -3.99 0.12 28.90
C GLY A 107 -4.73 0.38 27.59
N ASP A 108 -4.96 1.66 27.28
CA ASP A 108 -5.64 2.13 26.06
C ASP A 108 -4.71 2.25 24.84
N VAL A 109 -3.40 2.02 25.00
CA VAL A 109 -2.40 2.15 23.92
C VAL A 109 -2.14 0.80 23.27
N LEU A 110 -2.38 0.73 21.96
CA LEU A 110 -2.04 -0.41 21.11
C LEU A 110 -0.75 -0.14 20.34
N ASN A 111 0.19 -1.08 20.37
CA ASN A 111 1.38 -1.07 19.52
C ASN A 111 1.23 -2.15 18.45
N ILE A 112 1.12 -1.75 17.18
CA ILE A 112 0.80 -2.63 16.05
C ILE A 112 1.85 -2.46 14.96
N THR A 113 2.26 -3.55 14.31
CA THR A 113 2.95 -3.49 13.02
C THR A 113 1.95 -3.84 11.92
N ALA A 114 1.72 -2.92 10.99
CA ALA A 114 0.90 -3.15 9.80
C ALA A 114 1.77 -3.21 8.54
N TYR A 115 1.29 -3.89 7.49
CA TYR A 115 2.02 -4.03 6.23
C TYR A 115 1.16 -3.53 5.08
N TYR A 116 1.74 -2.73 4.18
CA TYR A 116 1.05 -2.12 3.06
C TYR A 116 1.83 -2.31 1.77
N PHE A 117 1.10 -2.42 0.65
CA PHE A 117 1.69 -2.25 -0.66
C PHE A 117 1.79 -0.76 -1.00
N THR A 118 2.87 -0.40 -1.68
CA THR A 118 3.03 0.92 -2.28
C THR A 118 3.65 0.79 -3.67
N VAL A 119 3.38 1.77 -4.53
CA VAL A 119 3.92 1.85 -5.89
C VAL A 119 4.74 3.14 -6.04
N LYS A 120 5.92 3.02 -6.65
CA LYS A 120 6.71 4.17 -7.11
C LYS A 120 7.01 3.97 -8.60
N GLY A 121 6.69 4.96 -9.42
CA GLY A 121 6.91 4.89 -10.86
C GLY A 121 6.64 6.23 -11.53
N ALA A 122 7.40 6.53 -12.58
CA ALA A 122 7.25 7.75 -13.35
C ALA A 122 6.36 7.49 -14.57
N LYS A 123 5.60 8.50 -14.98
CA LYS A 123 4.88 8.51 -16.24
C LYS A 123 5.80 8.14 -17.40
N ASP A 124 5.27 7.40 -18.37
CA ASP A 124 5.94 6.89 -19.56
C ASP A 124 7.03 5.80 -19.31
N SER A 125 7.25 5.39 -18.05
CA SER A 125 8.13 4.27 -17.69
C SER A 125 7.51 2.92 -18.07
N SER A 126 8.33 1.97 -18.51
CA SER A 126 7.93 0.58 -18.80
C SER A 126 8.01 -0.35 -17.57
N SER A 127 8.42 0.18 -16.41
CA SER A 127 8.44 -0.53 -15.14
C SER A 127 8.12 0.38 -13.96
N PHE A 128 7.71 -0.23 -12.85
CA PHE A 128 7.53 0.44 -11.56
C PHE A 128 8.04 -0.44 -10.41
N ASP A 129 8.34 0.19 -9.29
CA ASP A 129 8.61 -0.51 -8.04
C ASP A 129 7.28 -0.82 -7.33
N LEU A 130 7.00 -2.11 -7.12
CA LEU A 130 6.06 -2.55 -6.11
C LEU A 130 6.82 -2.80 -4.82
N ARG A 131 6.41 -2.15 -3.74
CA ARG A 131 7.06 -2.25 -2.42
C ARG A 131 6.08 -2.77 -1.40
N VAL A 132 6.57 -3.58 -0.47
CA VAL A 132 5.90 -3.82 0.81
C VAL A 132 6.62 -3.02 1.88
N ILE A 133 5.87 -2.16 2.55
CA ILE A 133 6.35 -1.43 3.72
C ILE A 133 5.77 -2.05 4.99
N SER A 134 6.50 -1.96 6.08
CA SER A 134 5.94 -2.10 7.42
C SER A 134 5.76 -0.72 8.05
N VAL A 135 4.74 -0.60 8.88
CA VAL A 135 4.48 0.60 9.67
C VAL A 135 4.27 0.17 11.11
N ASP A 136 5.19 0.57 11.97
CA ASP A 136 5.05 0.42 13.41
C ASP A 136 4.25 1.61 13.96
N LEU A 137 3.09 1.30 14.52
CA LEU A 137 2.08 2.25 15.01
C LEU A 137 1.95 2.14 16.53
N SER A 138 1.87 3.28 17.21
CA SER A 138 1.40 3.36 18.60
C SER A 138 0.17 4.25 18.65
N PHE A 139 -1.01 3.69 18.94
CA PHE A 139 -2.29 4.39 18.87
C PHE A 139 -3.05 4.28 20.19
N ASN A 140 -3.53 5.40 20.72
CA ASN A 140 -4.38 5.43 21.90
C ASN A 140 -5.85 5.37 21.47
N ASN A 141 -6.54 4.27 21.81
CA ASN A 141 -7.93 4.04 21.40
C ASN A 141 -8.93 5.00 22.03
N LYS A 142 -8.64 5.51 23.23
CA LYS A 142 -9.50 6.46 23.95
C LYS A 142 -9.37 7.87 23.40
N GLU A 143 -8.14 8.30 23.15
CA GLU A 143 -7.83 9.64 22.63
C GLU A 143 -7.92 9.72 21.09
N LYS A 144 -8.05 8.57 20.42
CA LYS A 144 -8.12 8.45 18.96
C LYS A 144 -6.95 9.12 18.24
N LYS A 145 -5.74 8.97 18.77
CA LYS A 145 -4.53 9.58 18.21
C LYS A 145 -3.29 8.72 18.35
N HIS A 146 -2.31 8.98 17.49
CA HIS A 146 -0.98 8.43 17.63
C HIS A 146 -0.28 8.99 18.88
N VAL A 147 0.34 8.11 19.68
CA VAL A 147 1.16 8.52 20.85
C VAL A 147 2.64 8.64 20.50
N LYS A 148 3.05 8.09 19.36
CA LYS A 148 4.39 8.22 18.78
C LYS A 148 4.26 8.41 17.27
N THR A 149 5.24 9.04 16.65
CA THR A 149 5.30 9.10 15.18
C THR A 149 5.38 7.69 14.62
N PRO A 150 4.51 7.31 13.66
CA PRO A 150 4.61 6.04 12.94
C PRO A 150 6.00 5.84 12.34
N VAL A 151 6.55 4.63 12.45
CA VAL A 151 7.86 4.30 11.87
C VAL A 151 7.63 3.45 10.63
N VAL A 152 8.03 3.97 9.47
CA VAL A 152 7.89 3.30 8.17
C VAL A 152 9.20 2.65 7.76
N LYS A 153 9.17 1.38 7.35
CA LYS A 153 10.33 0.66 6.83
C LYS A 153 9.99 -0.01 5.50
N ASN A 154 10.92 0.01 4.55
CA ASN A 154 10.82 -0.79 3.34
C ASN A 154 11.25 -2.23 3.66
N GLU A 155 10.33 -3.19 3.56
CA GLU A 155 10.62 -4.60 3.81
C GLU A 155 11.08 -5.30 2.53
N TYR A 156 10.33 -5.06 1.45
CA TYR A 156 10.58 -5.71 0.16
C TYR A 156 10.33 -4.75 -0.99
N ILE A 157 11.16 -4.86 -2.03
CA ILE A 157 10.99 -4.13 -3.28
C ILE A 157 11.06 -5.13 -4.43
N LYS A 158 10.25 -4.90 -5.45
CA LYS A 158 10.30 -5.62 -6.73
C LYS A 158 9.94 -4.69 -7.86
N GLU A 159 10.86 -4.61 -8.81
CA GLU A 159 10.59 -4.00 -10.10
C GLU A 159 9.65 -4.91 -10.90
N ILE A 160 8.49 -4.36 -11.28
CA ILE A 160 7.48 -4.99 -12.13
C ILE A 160 7.58 -4.36 -13.52
N LYS A 161 7.78 -5.19 -14.55
CA LYS A 161 7.78 -4.75 -15.96
C LYS A 161 6.38 -4.86 -16.54
N LEU A 162 6.02 -3.89 -17.38
CA LEU A 162 4.73 -3.82 -18.07
C LEU A 162 4.70 -4.58 -19.42
N SER A 163 5.83 -5.18 -19.82
CA SER A 163 6.05 -5.92 -21.08
C SER A 163 5.93 -7.43 -20.91
#